data_AF-A0A8X6TLK8-F1
#
_entry.id   AF-A0A8X6TLK8-F1
#
_cell.length_a   1.000
_cell.length_b   1.000
_cell.length_c   1.000
_cell.angle_alpha   90.00
_cell.angle_beta   90.00
_cell.angle_gamma   90.00
#
_symmetry.space_group_name_H-M   'P 1'
#
loop_
_entity.id
_entity.type
_entity.pdbx_description
1 polymer ?
#
loop_
_entity_poly.entity_id
_entity_poly.type
_entity_poly.pdbx_seq_one_letter_code
_entity_poly.pdbx_strand_id
1 'polypeptide(L)'
;MSSGNEDFNIDSRLDSDGLNADAEASFLQDLVNGRPVRKSNSLHKMKSEKNYSKVLVIYTGGTIGMIRNEKGAYVSKSNMMEMKIKSYPQLHDPVTAEDYKTICSDANFLVLPDTGEPSRVVYAVYEYDPLLDSSNMTMDDWIRIAMDIK
;
A
#
# COMPACT_ATOMS: atom_id res chain seq x y z
N MET A 1 -19.42 53.35 41.46
CA MET A 1 -18.29 52.62 40.84
C MET A 1 -18.49 51.16 41.24
N SER A 2 -19.10 50.28 40.44
CA SER A 2 -18.72 49.79 39.08
C SER A 2 -17.39 49.04 39.14
N SER A 3 -17.20 47.80 38.64
CA SER A 3 -18.04 46.81 37.91
C SER A 3 -17.33 45.42 38.03
N GLY A 4 -17.98 44.24 37.98
CA GLY A 4 -18.28 43.41 36.77
C GLY A 4 -17.05 43.10 35.87
N ASN A 5 -16.73 41.89 35.39
CA ASN A 5 -17.42 40.57 35.31
C ASN A 5 -16.44 39.37 35.15
N GLU A 6 -16.99 38.17 34.91
CA GLU A 6 -16.40 36.81 34.77
C GLU A 6 -15.55 36.56 33.50
N ASP A 7 -14.80 35.45 33.44
CA ASP A 7 -14.25 34.87 32.19
C ASP A 7 -14.07 33.32 32.21
N PHE A 8 -14.04 32.70 31.03
CA PHE A 8 -14.28 31.26 30.75
C PHE A 8 -13.01 30.36 30.58
N ASN A 9 -13.23 29.04 30.48
CA ASN A 9 -12.23 27.95 30.37
C ASN A 9 -12.17 27.32 28.94
N ILE A 10 -11.04 26.70 28.51
CA ILE A 10 -10.89 25.67 27.43
C ILE A 10 -9.43 25.09 27.37
N ASP A 11 -9.26 23.85 26.86
CA ASP A 11 -8.06 22.94 26.93
C ASP A 11 -7.50 22.50 25.54
N SER A 12 -6.26 21.96 25.45
CA SER A 12 -5.70 20.97 24.44
C SER A 12 -4.14 21.01 24.26
N ARG A 13 -3.53 20.03 23.53
CA ARG A 13 -2.31 19.28 23.96
C ARG A 13 -1.40 18.68 22.83
N LEU A 14 -0.21 18.14 23.21
CA LEU A 14 0.74 17.18 22.54
C LEU A 14 1.94 17.76 21.72
N ASP A 15 3.03 17.03 21.35
CA ASP A 15 4.09 16.25 22.07
C ASP A 15 5.28 15.86 21.09
N SER A 16 6.47 15.38 21.54
CA SER A 16 7.62 14.90 20.68
C SER A 16 8.63 13.93 21.36
N ASP A 17 9.44 13.15 20.60
CA ASP A 17 9.85 11.75 20.95
C ASP A 17 11.39 11.38 20.93
N GLY A 18 11.79 10.23 21.53
CA GLY A 18 13.16 9.64 21.48
C GLY A 18 13.43 8.40 22.40
N LEU A 19 14.22 7.39 21.94
CA LEU A 19 14.30 6.02 22.55
C LEU A 19 15.72 5.54 22.98
N ASN A 20 15.79 4.63 23.97
CA ASN A 20 17.04 4.12 24.60
C ASN A 20 17.07 2.57 24.77
N ALA A 21 18.26 1.95 24.80
CA ALA A 21 18.52 0.51 24.68
C ALA A 21 18.29 -0.34 25.94
N ASP A 22 18.28 0.24 27.15
CA ASP A 22 18.17 -0.51 28.41
C ASP A 22 16.81 -1.25 28.58
N ALA A 23 15.80 -0.86 27.80
CA ALA A 23 14.45 -1.41 27.88
C ALA A 23 14.34 -2.87 27.40
N GLU A 24 15.14 -3.29 26.41
CA GLU A 24 15.04 -4.64 25.82
C GLU A 24 15.56 -5.72 26.78
N ALA A 25 16.64 -5.44 27.52
CA ALA A 25 17.23 -6.37 28.48
C ALA A 25 16.24 -6.69 29.63
N SER A 26 15.49 -5.71 30.12
CA SER A 26 14.48 -5.93 31.16
C SER A 26 13.31 -6.79 30.68
N PHE A 27 12.90 -6.64 29.41
CA PHE A 27 11.72 -7.33 28.88
C PHE A 27 11.90 -8.84 28.75
N LEU A 28 13.07 -9.27 28.26
CA LEU A 28 13.42 -10.70 28.15
C LEU A 28 13.51 -11.38 29.53
N GLN A 29 13.97 -10.64 30.55
CA GLN A 29 14.06 -11.14 31.92
C GLN A 29 12.68 -11.42 32.54
N ASP A 30 11.66 -10.62 32.22
CA ASP A 30 10.31 -10.81 32.78
C ASP A 30 9.55 -11.99 32.13
N LEU A 31 9.76 -12.24 30.84
CA LEU A 31 9.19 -13.37 30.10
C LEU A 31 9.65 -14.73 30.64
N VAL A 32 10.96 -14.88 30.92
CA VAL A 32 11.54 -16.12 31.48
C VAL A 32 11.00 -16.42 32.88
N ASN A 33 10.66 -15.38 33.65
CA ASN A 33 10.22 -15.51 35.04
C ASN A 33 8.70 -15.71 35.21
N GLY A 34 7.93 -15.86 34.13
CA GLY A 34 6.50 -16.17 34.17
C GLY A 34 5.62 -15.11 34.86
N ARG A 35 6.13 -13.88 35.00
CA ARG A 35 5.40 -12.78 35.65
C ARG A 35 4.40 -12.16 34.67
N PRO A 36 3.20 -11.76 35.11
CA PRO A 36 2.27 -11.04 34.24
C PRO A 36 2.87 -9.67 33.89
N VAL A 37 3.31 -9.54 32.63
CA VAL A 37 3.97 -8.33 32.11
C VAL A 37 3.07 -7.12 32.32
N ARG A 38 3.57 -6.14 33.09
CA ARG A 38 2.89 -4.86 33.26
C ARG A 38 2.91 -4.12 31.93
N LYS A 39 1.73 -3.90 31.35
CA LYS A 39 1.55 -3.10 30.13
C LYS A 39 2.10 -1.69 30.34
N SER A 40 3.29 -1.43 29.81
CA SER A 40 3.88 -0.08 29.74
C SER A 40 3.37 0.65 28.49
N ASN A 41 3.43 1.98 28.52
CA ASN A 41 2.90 2.83 27.43
C ASN A 41 3.76 2.83 26.15
N SER A 42 4.72 1.90 25.97
CA SER A 42 5.31 1.60 24.64
C SER A 42 4.27 1.04 23.66
N LEU A 43 3.07 0.75 24.16
CA LEU A 43 1.81 0.68 23.42
C LEU A 43 1.49 1.92 22.55
N HIS A 44 2.34 2.96 22.46
CA HIS A 44 2.25 3.98 21.40
C HIS A 44 2.76 3.52 20.02
N LYS A 45 3.26 2.28 19.88
CA LYS A 45 3.25 1.57 18.57
C LYS A 45 2.01 0.67 18.38
N MET A 46 0.93 0.86 19.15
CA MET A 46 -0.36 0.26 18.82
C MET A 46 -0.94 0.93 17.58
N LYS A 47 -1.05 0.14 16.51
CA LYS A 47 -1.48 0.60 15.19
C LYS A 47 -0.69 1.83 14.74
N SER A 48 0.44 1.54 14.08
CA SER A 48 0.64 2.19 12.79
C SER A 48 -0.71 2.13 12.08
N GLU A 49 -1.34 3.28 11.83
CA GLU A 49 -2.38 3.32 10.80
C GLU A 49 -1.75 2.67 9.58
N LYS A 50 -2.42 1.69 8.97
CA LYS A 50 -1.87 1.01 7.80
C LYS A 50 -1.85 2.06 6.69
N ASN A 51 -0.73 2.76 6.57
CA ASN A 51 -0.52 3.76 5.55
C ASN A 51 -0.47 3.03 4.21
N TYR A 52 -1.26 3.48 3.26
CA TYR A 52 -1.37 2.86 1.95
C TYR A 52 -1.02 3.89 0.87
N SER A 53 0.03 3.60 0.11
CA SER A 53 0.40 4.36 -1.09
C SER A 53 -0.32 3.76 -2.29
N LYS A 54 -1.20 4.53 -2.94
CA LYS A 54 -1.94 4.08 -4.12
C LYS A 54 -1.13 4.34 -5.40
N VAL A 55 -1.01 3.34 -6.26
CA VAL A 55 -0.29 3.43 -7.55
C VAL A 55 -1.19 2.93 -8.68
N LEU A 56 -1.26 3.67 -9.79
CA LEU A 56 -1.90 3.20 -11.02
C LEU A 56 -0.84 2.62 -11.95
N VAL A 57 -0.99 1.35 -12.33
CA VAL A 57 -0.15 0.69 -13.32
C VAL A 57 -0.88 0.72 -14.66
N ILE A 58 -0.52 1.66 -15.52
CA ILE A 58 -1.04 1.72 -16.90
C ILE A 58 -0.28 0.70 -17.74
N TYR A 59 -0.98 -0.33 -18.22
CA TYR A 59 -0.41 -1.41 -19.02
C TYR A 59 -0.84 -1.25 -20.49
N THR A 60 0.07 -0.65 -21.28
CA THR A 60 -0.14 -0.35 -22.71
C THR A 60 0.14 -1.54 -23.64
N GLY A 61 0.88 -2.55 -23.16
CA GLY A 61 1.31 -3.72 -23.92
C GLY A 61 2.81 -3.96 -23.89
N GLY A 62 3.41 -4.22 -25.05
CA GLY A 62 4.80 -4.65 -25.20
C GLY A 62 5.05 -6.08 -24.73
N THR A 63 6.31 -6.52 -24.87
CA THR A 63 6.74 -7.92 -24.66
C THR A 63 6.56 -8.44 -23.23
N ILE A 64 6.52 -7.55 -22.22
CA ILE A 64 6.45 -7.90 -20.79
C ILE A 64 5.22 -8.75 -20.42
N GLY A 65 4.09 -8.53 -21.08
CA GLY A 65 2.85 -9.30 -20.87
C GLY A 65 2.45 -10.21 -22.03
N MET A 66 3.32 -10.39 -23.04
CA MET A 66 3.05 -11.32 -24.13
C MET A 66 3.19 -12.78 -23.66
N ILE A 67 2.32 -13.64 -24.16
CA ILE A 67 2.40 -15.08 -23.92
C ILE A 67 2.73 -15.84 -25.20
N ARG A 68 3.37 -17.01 -25.08
CA ARG A 68 3.51 -17.91 -26.23
C ARG A 68 2.21 -18.62 -26.50
N ASN A 69 1.76 -18.58 -27.76
CA ASN A 69 0.67 -19.43 -28.25
C ASN A 69 1.18 -20.86 -28.58
N GLU A 70 0.28 -21.74 -28.99
CA GLU A 70 0.56 -23.13 -29.38
C GLU A 70 1.60 -23.25 -30.52
N LYS A 71 1.72 -22.21 -31.36
CA LYS A 71 2.68 -22.14 -32.46
C LYS A 71 4.05 -21.57 -32.01
N GLY A 72 4.22 -21.32 -30.72
CA GLY A 72 5.44 -20.76 -30.12
C GLY A 72 5.63 -19.25 -30.31
N ALA A 73 4.73 -18.57 -31.02
CA ALA A 73 4.81 -17.13 -31.25
C ALA A 73 4.30 -16.35 -30.03
N TYR A 74 4.96 -15.24 -29.72
CA TYR A 74 4.48 -14.30 -28.70
C TYR A 74 3.27 -13.52 -29.22
N VAL A 75 2.21 -13.46 -28.41
CA VAL A 75 1.00 -12.66 -28.68
C VAL A 75 0.62 -11.88 -27.43
N SER A 76 0.12 -10.66 -27.61
CA SER A 76 -0.62 -9.97 -26.56
C SER A 76 -1.93 -10.70 -26.31
N LYS A 77 -2.31 -10.86 -25.03
CA LYS A 77 -3.58 -11.45 -24.64
C LYS A 77 -4.10 -10.72 -23.41
N SER A 78 -5.31 -10.19 -23.53
CA SER A 78 -5.95 -9.40 -22.48
C SER A 78 -6.07 -10.19 -21.16
N ASN A 79 -5.99 -9.45 -20.04
CA ASN A 79 -6.06 -9.89 -18.65
C ASN A 79 -4.95 -10.86 -18.21
N MET A 80 -4.02 -11.25 -19.10
CA MET A 80 -2.92 -12.17 -18.73
C MET A 80 -1.95 -11.54 -17.73
N MET A 81 -1.72 -10.23 -17.80
CA MET A 81 -0.82 -9.52 -16.90
C MET A 81 -1.34 -9.56 -15.45
N GLU A 82 -2.59 -9.15 -15.23
CA GLU A 82 -3.22 -9.16 -13.89
C GLU A 82 -3.32 -10.60 -13.34
N MET A 83 -3.72 -11.57 -14.15
CA MET A 83 -3.76 -12.99 -13.74
C MET A 83 -2.38 -13.52 -13.33
N LYS A 84 -1.32 -13.12 -14.04
CA LYS A 84 0.05 -13.50 -13.70
C LYS A 84 0.52 -12.83 -12.42
N ILE A 85 0.29 -11.53 -12.26
CA ILE A 85 0.63 -10.79 -11.04
C ILE A 85 0.01 -11.45 -9.79
N LYS A 86 -1.29 -11.81 -9.84
CA LYS A 86 -1.98 -12.51 -8.73
C LYS A 86 -1.36 -13.88 -8.37
N SER A 87 -0.64 -14.51 -9.30
CA SER A 87 0.03 -15.80 -9.07
C SER A 87 1.44 -15.68 -8.45
N TYR A 88 1.97 -14.46 -8.28
CA TYR A 88 3.30 -14.20 -7.76
C TYR A 88 3.25 -13.59 -6.35
N PRO A 89 3.61 -14.33 -5.28
CA PRO A 89 3.58 -13.81 -3.90
C PRO A 89 4.43 -12.55 -3.68
N GLN A 90 5.50 -12.38 -4.46
CA GLN A 90 6.34 -11.19 -4.41
C GLN A 90 5.70 -9.94 -5.05
N LEU A 91 4.56 -10.08 -5.74
CA LEU A 91 3.77 -8.98 -6.32
C LEU A 91 2.37 -8.86 -5.72
N HIS A 92 1.82 -9.94 -5.14
CA HIS A 92 0.47 -9.93 -4.57
C HIS A 92 0.41 -10.67 -3.22
N ASP A 93 0.09 -9.92 -2.16
CA ASP A 93 -0.34 -10.45 -0.86
C ASP A 93 -1.87 -10.50 -0.82
N PRO A 94 -2.49 -11.70 -0.94
CA PRO A 94 -3.94 -11.83 -0.95
C PRO A 94 -4.58 -11.56 0.42
N VAL A 95 -3.85 -11.72 1.53
CA VAL A 95 -4.36 -11.50 2.88
C VAL A 95 -4.51 -9.99 3.13
N THR A 96 -3.45 -9.22 2.86
CA THR A 96 -3.50 -7.76 2.98
C THR A 96 -4.42 -7.13 1.92
N ALA A 97 -4.60 -7.76 0.76
CA ALA A 97 -5.59 -7.32 -0.23
C ALA A 97 -7.04 -7.48 0.26
N GLU A 98 -7.38 -8.57 0.93
CA GLU A 98 -8.73 -8.74 1.51
C GLU A 98 -8.98 -7.74 2.65
N ASP A 99 -8.01 -7.54 3.55
CA ASP A 99 -8.04 -6.48 4.56
C ASP A 99 -8.33 -5.11 3.93
N TYR A 100 -7.64 -4.77 2.83
CA TYR A 100 -7.78 -3.46 2.18
C TYR A 100 -9.16 -3.25 1.52
N LYS A 101 -9.80 -4.30 1.00
CA LYS A 101 -11.19 -4.20 0.46
C LYS A 101 -12.20 -3.73 1.52
N THR A 102 -11.97 -4.04 2.80
CA THR A 102 -12.85 -3.56 3.89
C THR A 102 -12.77 -2.04 4.10
N ILE A 103 -11.67 -1.42 3.65
CA ILE A 103 -11.39 0.02 3.76
C ILE A 103 -11.82 0.75 2.48
N CYS A 104 -11.63 0.13 1.31
CA CYS A 104 -11.89 0.71 0.00
C CYS A 104 -12.57 -0.35 -0.89
N SER A 105 -13.88 -0.19 -1.11
CA SER A 105 -14.73 -1.12 -1.86
C SER A 105 -14.56 -1.04 -3.39
N ASP A 106 -13.57 -0.30 -3.89
CA ASP A 106 -13.32 -0.13 -5.32
C ASP A 106 -12.59 -1.35 -5.93
N ALA A 107 -12.53 -1.38 -7.27
CA ALA A 107 -12.18 -2.55 -8.09
C ALA A 107 -10.81 -3.18 -7.80
N ASN A 108 -10.68 -4.48 -8.12
CA ASN A 108 -9.48 -5.36 -8.12
C ASN A 108 -8.13 -4.71 -7.75
N PHE A 109 -7.98 -4.30 -6.49
CA PHE A 109 -6.68 -3.86 -5.99
C PHE A 109 -5.75 -5.04 -5.74
N LEU A 110 -4.49 -4.83 -6.07
CA LEU A 110 -3.36 -5.69 -5.79
C LEU A 110 -2.52 -5.01 -4.71
N VAL A 111 -2.03 -5.76 -3.74
CA VAL A 111 -1.19 -5.23 -2.66
C VAL A 111 0.16 -5.92 -2.74
N LEU A 112 1.26 -5.16 -2.80
CA LEU A 112 2.61 -5.74 -2.71
C LEU A 112 2.80 -6.46 -1.35
N PRO A 113 3.73 -7.41 -1.19
CA PRO A 113 4.14 -7.93 0.12
C PRO A 113 4.74 -6.82 1.02
N ASP A 114 5.04 -7.16 2.27
CA ASP A 114 5.76 -6.23 3.16
C ASP A 114 7.21 -6.08 2.70
N THR A 115 7.69 -4.84 2.63
CA THR A 115 9.05 -4.48 2.23
C THR A 115 9.83 -3.80 3.36
N GLY A 116 9.24 -3.62 4.55
CA GLY A 116 9.82 -2.86 5.66
C GLY A 116 9.66 -1.34 5.55
N GLU A 117 9.00 -0.86 4.49
CA GLU A 117 8.69 0.56 4.27
C GLU A 117 7.50 1.03 5.15
N PRO A 118 7.41 2.32 5.52
CA PRO A 118 6.37 2.83 6.42
C PRO A 118 4.98 2.90 5.78
N SER A 119 4.87 2.71 4.46
CA SER A 119 3.61 2.69 3.71
C SER A 119 3.55 1.47 2.80
N ARG A 120 2.40 0.81 2.79
CA ARG A 120 2.14 -0.39 2.01
C ARG A 120 1.62 0.00 0.62
N VAL A 121 2.29 -0.47 -0.43
CA VAL A 121 1.87 -0.15 -1.80
C VAL A 121 0.65 -0.99 -2.21
N VAL A 122 -0.42 -0.28 -2.58
CA VAL A 122 -1.62 -0.83 -3.21
C VAL A 122 -1.69 -0.30 -4.63
N TYR A 123 -2.01 -1.15 -5.59
CA TYR A 123 -2.02 -0.77 -6.98
C TYR A 123 -3.16 -1.41 -7.77
N ALA A 124 -3.62 -0.69 -8.79
CA ALA A 124 -4.56 -1.19 -9.78
C ALA A 124 -3.86 -1.28 -11.14
N VAL A 125 -4.18 -2.30 -11.93
CA VAL A 125 -3.70 -2.43 -13.31
C VAL A 125 -4.79 -1.92 -14.24
N TYR A 126 -4.52 -0.83 -14.96
CA TYR A 126 -5.37 -0.35 -16.04
C TYR A 126 -4.81 -0.86 -17.36
N GLU A 127 -5.43 -1.92 -17.89
CA GLU A 127 -5.05 -2.54 -19.15
C GLU A 127 -5.65 -1.77 -20.33
N TYR A 128 -4.81 -1.38 -21.29
CA TYR A 128 -5.27 -0.73 -22.53
C TYR A 128 -5.85 -1.75 -23.51
N ASP A 129 -6.91 -1.32 -24.19
CA ASP A 129 -7.43 -1.97 -25.39
C ASP A 129 -7.30 -0.99 -26.58
N PRO A 130 -6.65 -1.40 -27.70
CA PRO A 130 -5.85 -2.61 -27.86
C PRO A 130 -4.50 -2.55 -27.11
N LEU A 131 -3.94 -3.72 -26.78
CA LEU A 131 -2.55 -3.85 -26.31
C LEU A 131 -1.57 -3.69 -27.49
N LEU A 132 -0.75 -2.64 -27.45
CA LEU A 132 0.20 -2.29 -28.50
C LEU A 132 1.61 -2.81 -28.19
N ASP A 133 2.40 -3.12 -29.21
CA ASP A 133 3.85 -3.15 -29.05
C ASP A 133 4.42 -1.72 -29.17
N SER A 134 5.50 -1.44 -28.46
CA SER A 134 6.22 -0.17 -28.48
C SER A 134 6.61 0.29 -29.90
N SER A 135 6.90 -0.65 -30.81
CA SER A 135 7.21 -0.36 -32.21
C SER A 135 6.01 0.15 -33.03
N ASN A 136 4.78 -0.08 -32.55
CA ASN A 136 3.52 0.32 -33.18
C ASN A 136 2.87 1.55 -32.52
N MET A 137 3.46 2.11 -31.45
CA MET A 137 2.89 3.28 -30.77
C MET A 137 3.03 4.55 -31.60
N THR A 138 1.96 5.34 -31.67
CA THR A 138 1.87 6.62 -32.37
C THR A 138 1.79 7.80 -31.39
N MET A 139 1.88 9.03 -31.89
CA MET A 139 1.73 10.23 -31.04
C MET A 139 0.35 10.31 -30.37
N ASP A 140 -0.70 9.80 -31.00
CA ASP A 140 -2.05 9.78 -30.43
C ASP A 140 -2.13 8.83 -29.20
N ASP A 141 -1.40 7.72 -29.22
CA ASP A 141 -1.29 6.80 -28.08
C ASP A 141 -0.56 7.45 -26.90
N TRP A 142 0.50 8.23 -27.16
CA TRP A 142 1.18 9.02 -26.13
C TRP A 142 0.30 10.14 -25.56
N ILE A 143 -0.54 10.77 -26.39
CA ILE A 143 -1.54 11.76 -25.94
C ILE A 143 -2.59 11.08 -25.04
N ARG A 144 -3.07 9.88 -25.39
CA ARG A 144 -3.99 9.09 -24.57
C ARG A 144 -3.40 8.81 -23.18
N ILE A 145 -2.14 8.34 -23.11
CA ILE A 145 -1.43 8.10 -21.84
C ILE A 145 -1.35 9.39 -21.00
N ALA A 146 -1.04 10.53 -21.64
CA ALA A 146 -0.98 11.81 -20.94
C ALA A 146 -2.34 12.32 -20.44
N MET A 147 -3.45 11.94 -21.10
CA MET A 147 -4.81 12.26 -20.65
C MET A 147 -5.25 11.40 -19.46
N ASP A 148 -4.87 10.12 -19.41
CA ASP A 148 -5.25 9.17 -18.35
C ASP A 148 -4.53 9.41 -17.01
N ILE A 149 -3.42 10.16 -17.00
CA ILE A 149 -2.59 10.45 -15.80
C ILE A 149 -3.06 11.72 -15.03
N LYS A 150 -4.03 12.46 -15.58
CA LYS A 150 -4.32 13.86 -15.22
C LYS A 150 -5.13 14.08 -13.94
#